data_AF-A0A963LWD6-F1
#
_entry.id   AF-A0A963LWD6-F1
#
_cell.length_a   1.000
_cell.length_b   1.000
_cell.length_c   1.000
_cell.angle_alpha   90.00
_cell.angle_beta   90.00
_cell.angle_gamma   90.00
#
_symmetry.space_group_name_H-M   'P 1'
#
loop_
_entity.id
_entity.type
_entity.pdbx_description
1 polymer ?
#
loop_
_entity_poly.entity_id
_entity_poly.type
_entity_poly.pdbx_seq_one_letter_code
_entity_poly.pdbx_strand_id
1 'polypeptide(L)'
;DQVGGSGVQNLFNGKALVLSPGWNGGMGAVTWFDTVNGTSGTVGAANSLVGSTAGDAVGSSGRTNAGNWIGIRSPNWDNGLITDAGAITWADAFNGITG
;
A
#
# COMPACT_ATOMS: atom_id res chain seq x y z
N ASP A 1 9.82 -5.84 -12.12
CA ASP A 1 8.99 -5.55 -10.94
C ASP A 1 9.68 -4.45 -10.13
N GLN A 2 8.96 -3.40 -9.73
CA GLN A 2 9.52 -2.22 -9.03
C GLN A 2 9.14 -2.23 -7.54
N VAL A 3 9.37 -3.36 -6.87
CA VAL A 3 9.08 -3.51 -5.44
C VAL A 3 9.94 -2.54 -4.63
N GLY A 4 9.30 -1.77 -3.74
CA GLY A 4 9.96 -0.75 -2.94
C GLY A 4 10.46 0.47 -3.73
N GLY A 5 10.05 0.63 -5.00
CA GLY A 5 10.49 1.73 -5.87
C GLY A 5 10.17 3.13 -5.35
N SER A 6 9.23 3.25 -4.41
CA SER A 6 8.88 4.51 -3.73
C SER A 6 9.37 4.57 -2.28
N GLY A 7 10.25 3.64 -1.89
CA GLY A 7 10.90 3.60 -0.59
C GLY A 7 10.12 2.88 0.50
N VAL A 8 10.75 2.84 1.67
CA VAL A 8 10.23 2.25 2.91
C VAL A 8 9.89 3.38 3.88
N GLN A 9 8.68 3.36 4.43
CA GLN A 9 8.21 4.36 5.38
C GLN A 9 7.99 3.75 6.75
N ASN A 10 8.86 4.05 7.71
CA ASN A 10 8.77 3.51 9.06
C ASN A 10 7.48 3.92 9.77
N LEU A 11 6.94 3.00 10.58
CA LEU A 11 5.78 3.16 11.45
C LEU A 11 6.19 2.93 12.91
N PHE A 12 5.22 3.07 13.81
CA PHE A 12 5.40 2.74 15.23
C PHE A 12 5.55 1.23 15.43
N ASN A 13 6.10 0.83 16.59
CA ASN A 13 6.18 -0.56 17.07
C ASN A 13 6.87 -1.55 16.11
N GLY A 14 7.94 -1.12 15.44
CA GLY A 14 8.74 -2.01 14.60
C GLY A 14 8.01 -2.47 13.35
N LYS A 15 7.16 -1.61 12.79
CA LYS A 15 6.53 -1.79 11.48
C LYS A 15 7.03 -0.76 10.48
N ALA A 16 6.87 -1.05 9.20
CA ALA A 16 7.09 -0.12 8.11
C ALA A 16 6.10 -0.40 6.98
N LEU A 17 5.90 0.58 6.10
CA LEU A 17 5.23 0.38 4.82
C LEU A 17 6.27 0.28 3.72
N VAL A 18 6.13 -0.69 2.83
CA VAL A 18 6.89 -0.76 1.59
C VAL A 18 5.95 -0.40 0.44
N LEU A 19 6.23 0.71 -0.23
CA LEU A 19 5.40 1.22 -1.31
C LEU A 19 5.96 0.75 -2.66
N SER A 20 5.11 0.08 -3.43
CA SER A 20 5.46 -0.53 -4.71
C SER A 20 4.43 -0.15 -5.78
N PRO A 21 4.21 1.14 -6.09
CA PRO A 21 3.15 1.56 -7.02
C PRO A 21 3.35 1.03 -8.45
N GLY A 22 4.57 0.71 -8.86
CA GLY A 22 4.87 0.08 -10.15
C GLY A 22 4.66 -1.44 -10.20
N TRP A 23 4.22 -2.06 -9.10
CA TRP A 23 4.03 -3.52 -9.03
C TRP A 23 2.93 -4.01 -9.98
N ASN A 24 3.15 -5.19 -10.57
CA ASN A 24 2.21 -5.91 -11.45
C ASN A 24 1.57 -5.04 -12.56
N GLY A 25 2.42 -4.43 -13.41
CA GLY A 25 1.93 -3.58 -14.50
C GLY A 25 1.37 -2.22 -14.03
N GLY A 26 1.78 -1.75 -12.85
CA GLY A 26 1.29 -0.49 -12.28
C GLY A 26 -0.03 -0.62 -11.53
N MET A 27 -0.48 -1.82 -11.18
CA MET A 27 -1.58 -2.00 -10.22
C MET A 27 -1.18 -1.42 -8.85
N GLY A 28 0.09 -1.53 -8.51
CA GLY A 28 0.63 -1.02 -7.26
C GLY A 28 0.31 -1.89 -6.05
N ALA A 29 1.18 -1.79 -5.05
CA ALA A 29 1.02 -2.50 -3.80
C ALA A 29 1.60 -1.71 -2.61
N VAL A 30 1.00 -1.87 -1.44
CA VAL A 30 1.53 -1.42 -0.14
C VAL A 30 1.60 -2.60 0.81
N THR A 31 2.82 -2.98 1.19
CA THR A 31 3.08 -4.09 2.11
C THR A 31 3.35 -3.55 3.51
N TRP A 32 2.68 -4.12 4.51
CA TRP A 32 3.08 -3.92 5.92
C TRP A 32 4.24 -4.84 6.23
N PHE A 33 5.39 -4.24 6.51
CA PHE A 33 6.63 -4.93 6.81
C PHE A 33 6.91 -4.90 8.30
N ASP A 34 7.15 -6.07 8.88
CA ASP A 34 7.64 -6.24 10.25
C ASP A 34 9.16 -6.04 10.26
N THR A 35 9.64 -4.95 10.87
CA THR A 35 11.08 -4.66 10.94
C THR A 35 11.81 -5.42 12.04
N VAL A 36 11.07 -6.13 12.92
CA VAL A 36 11.64 -6.93 14.01
C VAL A 36 11.86 -8.37 13.57
N ASN A 37 10.83 -8.98 12.99
CA ASN A 37 10.87 -10.39 12.57
C ASN A 37 11.17 -10.55 11.06
N GLY A 38 11.09 -9.46 10.30
CA GLY A 38 11.07 -9.51 8.84
C GLY A 38 9.68 -9.92 8.31
N THR A 39 9.45 -9.63 7.03
CA THR A 39 8.29 -10.14 6.28
C THR A 39 8.80 -10.85 5.04
N SER A 40 8.23 -12.02 4.75
CA SER A 40 8.60 -12.86 3.61
C SER A 40 7.36 -13.32 2.85
N GLY A 41 7.57 -13.81 1.63
CA GLY A 41 6.50 -14.24 0.72
C GLY A 41 6.35 -13.30 -0.48
N THR A 42 5.62 -13.78 -1.49
CA THR A 42 5.33 -13.01 -2.71
C THR A 42 4.36 -11.86 -2.39
N VAL A 43 4.58 -10.69 -2.98
CA VAL A 43 3.64 -9.55 -2.88
C VAL A 43 2.30 -9.96 -3.47
N GLY A 44 1.23 -9.78 -2.71
CA GLY A 44 -0.14 -10.05 -3.14
C GLY A 44 -1.15 -9.72 -2.04
N ALA A 45 -2.44 -9.93 -2.32
CA ALA A 45 -3.53 -9.61 -1.40
C ALA A 45 -3.43 -10.30 -0.02
N ALA A 46 -2.63 -11.37 0.10
CA ALA A 46 -2.39 -12.07 1.36
C ALA A 46 -1.50 -11.28 2.34
N ASN A 47 -0.66 -10.37 1.86
CA ASN A 47 0.30 -9.62 2.70
C ASN A 47 0.37 -8.12 2.36
N SER A 48 -0.39 -7.66 1.37
CA SER A 48 -0.31 -6.31 0.82
C SER A 48 -1.69 -5.79 0.44
N LEU A 49 -1.89 -4.48 0.57
CA LEU A 49 -2.93 -3.79 -0.19
C LEU A 49 -2.50 -3.75 -1.65
N VAL A 50 -3.31 -4.27 -2.57
CA VAL A 50 -2.99 -4.29 -4.00
C VAL A 50 -4.08 -3.61 -4.80
N GLY A 51 -3.70 -2.99 -5.93
CA GLY A 51 -4.67 -2.55 -6.93
C GLY A 51 -5.38 -3.74 -7.60
N SER A 52 -6.46 -3.45 -8.30
CA SER A 52 -7.23 -4.41 -9.08
C SER A 52 -7.04 -4.22 -10.58
N THR A 53 -6.68 -3.01 -11.02
CA THR A 53 -6.52 -2.64 -12.43
C THR A 53 -5.12 -2.09 -12.69
N ALA A 54 -4.56 -2.43 -13.86
CA ALA A 54 -3.27 -1.90 -14.27
C ALA A 54 -3.36 -0.36 -14.41
N GLY A 55 -2.48 0.36 -13.71
CA GLY A 55 -2.52 1.83 -13.66
C GLY A 55 -3.00 2.39 -12.32
N ASP A 56 -3.70 1.59 -11.50
CA ASP A 56 -4.23 2.00 -10.18
C ASP A 56 -3.15 2.65 -9.30
N ALA A 57 -1.91 2.19 -9.44
CA ALA A 57 -0.72 2.67 -8.75
C ALA A 57 -0.98 2.84 -7.24
N VAL A 58 -1.55 1.81 -6.61
CA VAL A 58 -1.94 1.87 -5.19
C VAL A 58 -0.76 2.30 -4.31
N GLY A 59 -0.99 3.31 -3.48
CA GLY A 59 0.01 3.91 -2.60
C GLY A 59 0.99 4.87 -3.28
N SER A 60 0.78 5.24 -4.55
CA SER A 60 1.65 6.14 -5.31
C SER A 60 1.80 7.53 -4.70
N SER A 61 0.82 8.02 -3.95
CA SER A 61 0.91 9.30 -3.23
C SER A 61 1.33 9.10 -1.76
N GLY A 62 1.83 7.92 -1.40
CA GLY A 62 2.27 7.60 -0.05
C GLY A 62 1.14 7.63 0.97
N ARG A 63 1.50 7.87 2.23
CA ARG A 63 0.57 7.84 3.36
C ARG A 63 0.24 9.23 3.91
N THR A 64 -0.90 9.33 4.58
CA THR A 64 -1.22 10.40 5.53
C THR A 64 -1.49 9.79 6.91
N ASN A 65 -1.21 10.52 7.98
CA ASN A 65 -1.44 10.07 9.35
C ASN A 65 -2.65 10.82 9.95
N ALA A 66 -3.52 10.09 10.66
CA ALA A 66 -4.64 10.63 11.40
C ALA A 66 -4.74 9.93 12.77
N GLY A 67 -3.92 10.37 13.73
CA GLY A 67 -3.78 9.69 15.01
C GLY A 67 -3.19 8.30 14.83
N ASN A 68 -3.89 7.27 15.32
CA ASN A 68 -3.50 5.87 15.18
C ASN A 68 -3.85 5.26 13.82
N TRP A 69 -4.44 6.04 12.91
CA TRP A 69 -4.82 5.59 11.58
C TRP A 69 -3.87 6.12 10.52
N ILE A 70 -3.69 5.32 9.46
CA ILE A 70 -2.91 5.67 8.29
C ILE A 70 -3.83 5.61 7.07
N GLY A 71 -3.87 6.68 6.30
CA GLY A 71 -4.54 6.72 5.00
C GLY A 71 -3.54 6.47 3.88
N ILE A 72 -3.71 5.38 3.13
CA ILE A 72 -2.94 5.09 1.92
C ILE A 72 -3.62 5.80 0.75
N ARG A 73 -2.88 6.68 0.06
CA ARG A 73 -3.42 7.52 -1.00
C ARG A 73 -3.09 6.94 -2.38
N SER A 74 -4.15 6.68 -3.15
CA SER A 74 -4.09 6.09 -4.49
C SER A 74 -4.91 6.95 -5.44
N PRO A 75 -4.37 8.10 -5.91
CA PRO A 75 -5.13 9.04 -6.74
C PRO A 75 -5.57 8.48 -8.10
N ASN A 76 -4.90 7.45 -8.60
CA ASN A 76 -5.18 6.82 -9.90
C ASN A 76 -6.02 5.55 -9.78
N TRP A 77 -6.57 5.25 -8.60
CA TRP A 77 -7.33 4.02 -8.41
C TRP A 77 -8.64 4.03 -9.20
N ASP A 78 -8.93 2.95 -9.91
CA ASP A 78 -10.14 2.78 -10.71
C ASP A 78 -11.32 2.24 -9.88
N ASN A 79 -12.49 2.89 -10.00
CA ASN A 79 -13.74 2.41 -9.39
C ASN A 79 -14.65 1.74 -10.42
N GLY A 80 -14.36 0.48 -10.74
CA GLY A 80 -15.08 -0.28 -11.75
C GLY A 80 -14.85 0.32 -13.14
N LEU A 81 -15.86 0.99 -13.71
CA LEU A 81 -15.75 1.65 -15.03
C LEU A 81 -15.27 3.10 -14.95
N ILE A 82 -15.07 3.65 -13.75
CA ILE A 82 -14.60 5.02 -13.57
C ILE A 82 -13.07 4.97 -13.44
N THR A 83 -12.38 5.37 -14.51
CA THR A 83 -10.93 5.46 -14.55
C THR A 83 -10.42 6.60 -13.67
N ASP A 84 -9.32 6.37 -12.95
CA ASP A 84 -8.63 7.35 -12.10
C ASP A 84 -9.59 8.08 -11.12
N ALA A 85 -10.56 7.34 -10.54
CA ALA A 85 -11.51 7.89 -9.58
C ALA A 85 -10.83 8.36 -8.29
N GLY A 86 -9.73 7.69 -7.94
CA GLY A 86 -8.94 7.95 -6.75
C GLY A 86 -9.53 7.34 -5.48
N ALA A 87 -8.67 6.99 -4.54
CA ALA A 87 -9.06 6.42 -3.25
C ALA A 87 -8.10 6.79 -2.11
N ILE A 88 -8.64 6.79 -0.89
CA ILE A 88 -7.87 6.72 0.35
C ILE A 88 -8.34 5.51 1.14
N THR A 89 -7.44 4.55 1.36
CA THR A 89 -7.72 3.36 2.18
C THR A 89 -7.17 3.59 3.58
N TRP A 90 -8.04 3.55 4.59
CA TRP A 90 -7.63 3.70 5.99
C TRP A 90 -7.26 2.36 6.61
N ALA A 91 -6.19 2.37 7.39
CA ALA A 91 -5.64 1.22 8.09
C ALA A 91 -5.23 1.61 9.51
N ASP A 92 -5.27 0.67 10.44
CA ASP A 92 -4.70 0.89 11.76
C ASP A 92 -3.16 0.85 11.67
N ALA A 93 -2.49 1.80 12.33
CA ALA A 93 -1.04 1.95 12.25
C ALA A 93 -0.27 0.76 12.86
N PHE A 94 -0.90 -0.01 13.74
CA PHE A 94 -0.27 -1.10 14.48
C PHE A 94 -0.61 -2.47 13.89
N ASN A 95 -1.86 -2.66 13.48
CA ASN A 95 -2.39 -3.93 12.98
C ASN A 95 -2.45 -4.01 11.46
N GLY A 96 -2.35 -2.86 10.77
CA GLY A 96 -2.46 -2.77 9.31
C GLY A 96 -3.90 -2.80 8.81
N ILE A 97 -4.08 -3.31 7.60
CA ILE A 97 -5.40 -3.44 6.98
C ILE A 97 -5.98 -4.78 7.40
N THR A 98 -7.01 -4.75 8.25
CA THR A 98 -7.91 -5.88 8.44
C THR A 98 -9.03 -5.77 7.42
N GLY A 99 -9.14 -6.76 6.52
CA GLY A 99 -10.26 -6.90 5.59
C GLY A 99 -11.50 -7.45 6.27
#